data_AF-A0A3P7KSP2-F1
#
_entry.id   AF-A0A3P7KSP2-F1
#
_cell.length_a   1.000
_cell.length_b   1.000
_cell.length_c   1.000
_cell.angle_alpha   90.00
_cell.angle_beta   90.00
_cell.angle_gamma   90.00
#
_symmetry.space_group_name_H-M   'P 1'
#
loop_
_entity.id
_entity.type
_entity.pdbx_description
1 polymer ?
#
loop_
_entity_poly.entity_id
_entity_poly.type
_entity_poly.pdbx_seq_one_letter_code
_entity_poly.pdbx_strand_id
1 'polypeptide(L)'
;IRRIMDDVNVVSTTTPPNNGFENSSRGKCWVATIFDVNNFTMELIERIGMGLKYGIVGRETCLQTNRLHFQCYFYFNTSVRFGTLRGRLPTGSYIQLARGSAYQNFLYCSKERIEYEIGQRPEPQQQHFERKRKTQQQSMNLKKFLNNDFILDEFVEQDNLFVMRNVLARRNLHAPCPRVTLLKL
;
A
#
# COMPACT_ATOMS: atom_id res chain seq x y z
N ILE A 1 75.01 13.96 1.39
CA ILE A 1 74.59 12.82 2.24
C ILE A 1 73.48 13.32 3.15
N ARG A 2 72.25 12.86 2.87
CA ARG A 2 70.99 12.79 3.66
C ARG A 2 70.61 13.94 4.64
N ARG A 3 69.59 14.71 4.23
CA ARG A 3 68.57 15.36 5.07
C ARG A 3 67.76 14.28 5.79
N ILE A 4 67.56 14.43 7.09
CA ILE A 4 66.47 13.79 7.86
C ILE A 4 65.99 14.86 8.85
N MET A 5 64.79 15.39 8.61
CA MET A 5 63.97 16.07 9.62
C MET A 5 62.95 15.01 10.05
N ASP A 6 62.82 14.82 11.36
CA ASP A 6 61.97 13.79 11.94
C ASP A 6 60.48 14.09 11.70
N ASP A 7 59.80 13.11 11.11
CA ASP A 7 58.36 13.14 10.81
C ASP A 7 57.54 13.02 12.09
N VAL A 8 56.74 14.06 12.37
CA VAL A 8 55.62 14.03 13.31
C VAL A 8 54.53 13.15 12.69
N ASN A 9 54.38 11.93 13.21
CA ASN A 9 53.35 10.99 12.80
C ASN A 9 51.98 11.43 13.36
N VAL A 10 51.31 12.35 12.68
CA VAL A 10 49.91 12.69 12.92
C VAL A 10 49.07 11.54 12.38
N VAL A 11 48.67 10.63 13.26
CA VAL A 11 47.65 9.62 13.00
C VAL A 11 46.36 10.34 12.66
N SER A 12 46.15 10.54 11.37
CA SER A 12 44.94 11.08 10.79
C SER A 12 43.94 9.92 10.77
N THR A 13 43.17 9.80 11.85
CA THR A 13 42.01 8.91 11.91
C THR A 13 40.99 9.41 10.88
N THR A 14 41.13 9.00 9.63
CA THR A 14 40.14 9.23 8.58
C THR A 14 38.95 8.31 8.85
N THR A 15 38.08 8.78 9.75
CA THR A 15 36.70 8.33 9.81
C THR A 15 36.15 8.31 8.38
N PRO A 16 35.62 7.17 7.88
CA PRO A 16 35.00 7.16 6.56
C PRO A 16 33.86 8.18 6.55
N PRO A 17 33.66 8.90 5.43
CA PRO A 17 32.64 9.93 5.36
C PRO A 17 31.29 9.29 5.68
N ASN A 18 30.71 9.74 6.78
CA ASN A 18 29.36 9.40 7.17
C ASN A 18 28.45 9.97 6.08
N ASN A 19 28.13 9.16 5.07
CA ASN A 19 27.18 9.46 4.02
C ASN A 19 25.79 9.60 4.65
N GLY A 20 25.56 10.75 5.30
CA GLY A 20 24.30 11.21 5.86
C GLY A 20 23.31 11.69 4.81
N PHE A 21 23.39 11.14 3.60
CA PHE A 21 22.48 11.42 2.50
C PHE A 21 21.89 10.11 2.01
N GLU A 22 20.80 9.71 2.63
CA GLU A 22 19.63 9.03 2.03
C GLU A 22 18.75 8.54 3.17
N ASN A 23 17.42 8.53 2.98
CA ASN A 23 16.40 7.89 3.86
C ASN A 23 15.53 8.80 4.74
N SER A 24 15.31 10.06 4.36
CA SER A 24 14.13 10.80 4.85
C SER A 24 12.83 10.35 4.15
N SER A 25 12.94 9.51 3.13
CA SER A 25 11.83 9.01 2.33
C SER A 25 10.88 8.16 3.20
N ARG A 26 9.64 8.63 3.24
CA ARG A 26 8.52 7.96 3.91
C ARG A 26 7.45 7.63 2.87
N GLY A 27 6.93 6.42 2.92
CA GLY A 27 5.97 5.93 1.95
C GLY A 27 5.04 4.90 2.56
N LYS A 28 3.85 4.76 2.00
CA LYS A 28 2.94 3.65 2.32
C LYS A 28 3.27 2.40 1.50
N CYS A 29 3.86 2.57 0.32
CA CYS A 29 4.11 1.49 -0.62
C CYS A 29 5.61 1.33 -0.85
N TRP A 30 6.12 0.12 -0.68
CA TRP A 30 7.53 -0.21 -0.80
C TRP A 30 7.68 -1.48 -1.63
N VAL A 31 8.75 -1.54 -2.42
CA VAL A 31 9.21 -2.77 -3.07
C VAL A 31 10.55 -3.15 -2.47
N ALA A 32 10.79 -4.44 -2.32
CA ALA A 32 12.07 -4.94 -1.85
C ALA A 32 12.51 -6.16 -2.66
N THR A 33 13.81 -6.27 -2.89
CA THR A 33 14.43 -7.46 -3.49
C THR A 33 15.40 -8.04 -2.48
N ILE A 34 15.17 -9.29 -2.08
CA ILE A 34 15.90 -9.97 -1.02
C ILE A 34 16.65 -11.16 -1.63
N PHE A 35 17.97 -11.11 -1.59
CA PHE A 35 18.83 -12.17 -2.15
C PHE A 35 19.21 -13.26 -1.15
N ASP A 36 18.93 -13.03 0.14
CA ASP A 36 19.23 -13.97 1.22
C ASP A 36 17.97 -14.79 1.56
N VAL A 37 17.75 -15.81 0.73
CA VAL A 37 16.54 -16.65 0.74
C VAL A 37 16.47 -17.52 2.00
N ASN A 38 17.63 -17.99 2.47
CA ASN A 38 17.73 -18.94 3.59
C ASN A 38 17.43 -18.26 4.94
N ASN A 39 17.58 -16.95 5.01
CA ASN A 39 17.39 -16.15 6.21
C ASN A 39 15.99 -15.50 6.27
N PHE A 40 15.12 -15.80 5.29
CA PHE A 40 13.74 -15.32 5.28
C PHE A 40 12.87 -16.25 6.13
N THR A 41 12.86 -16.00 7.45
CA THR A 41 12.11 -16.79 8.43
C THR A 41 10.68 -16.29 8.66
N MET A 42 9.83 -17.13 9.24
CA MET A 42 8.44 -16.77 9.56
C MET A 42 8.36 -15.59 10.55
N GLU A 43 9.28 -15.48 11.50
CA GLU A 43 9.37 -14.34 12.42
C GLU A 43 9.57 -13.00 11.71
N LEU A 44 10.33 -13.01 10.60
CA LEU A 44 10.55 -11.82 9.79
C LEU A 44 9.23 -11.36 9.16
N ILE A 45 8.42 -12.31 8.69
CA ILE A 45 7.10 -12.08 8.11
C ILE A 45 6.18 -11.45 9.14
N GLU A 46 6.16 -11.96 10.37
CA GLU A 46 5.37 -11.39 11.48
C GLU A 46 5.81 -9.96 11.80
N ARG A 47 7.12 -9.71 11.86
CA ARG A 47 7.70 -8.37 12.10
C ARG A 47 7.33 -7.37 11.00
N ILE A 48 7.34 -7.81 9.74
CA ILE A 48 6.90 -6.99 8.61
C ILE A 48 5.39 -6.76 8.66
N GLY A 49 4.62 -7.79 9.04
CA GLY A 49 3.16 -7.78 9.15
C GLY A 49 2.61 -6.72 10.10
N MET A 50 3.38 -6.29 11.10
CA MET A 50 2.99 -5.20 12.00
C MET A 50 2.73 -3.88 11.24
N GLY A 51 1.45 -3.54 11.08
CA GLY A 51 0.98 -2.33 10.39
C GLY A 51 0.90 -2.47 8.86
N LEU A 52 1.11 -3.69 8.35
CA LEU A 52 0.97 -4.02 6.94
C LEU A 52 -0.52 -4.19 6.60
N LYS A 53 -0.98 -3.49 5.56
CA LYS A 53 -2.32 -3.65 5.00
C LYS A 53 -2.37 -4.77 3.98
N TYR A 54 -1.32 -4.86 3.15
CA TYR A 54 -1.15 -5.90 2.16
C TYR A 54 0.34 -6.14 1.91
N GLY A 55 0.75 -7.40 1.78
CA GLY A 55 2.10 -7.77 1.40
C GLY A 55 2.10 -8.99 0.51
N ILE A 56 3.02 -9.02 -0.44
CA ILE A 56 3.28 -10.19 -1.26
C ILE A 56 4.79 -10.41 -1.36
N VAL A 57 5.19 -11.66 -1.23
CA VAL A 57 6.57 -12.13 -1.38
C VAL A 57 6.55 -13.20 -2.46
N GLY A 58 7.09 -12.83 -3.61
CA GLY A 58 7.28 -13.70 -4.76
C GLY A 58 8.70 -14.24 -4.79
N ARG A 59 8.84 -15.52 -5.09
CA ARG A 59 10.11 -16.15 -5.43
C ARG A 59 10.34 -15.99 -6.93
N GLU A 60 11.51 -15.49 -7.29
CA GLU A 60 11.94 -15.32 -8.67
C GLU A 60 13.38 -15.85 -8.83
N THR A 61 13.66 -16.43 -9.99
CA THR A 61 14.98 -16.94 -10.35
C THR A 61 15.58 -16.02 -11.39
N CYS A 62 16.67 -15.35 -11.07
CA CYS A 62 17.34 -14.49 -12.04
C CYS A 62 17.90 -15.33 -13.19
N LEU A 63 17.36 -15.18 -14.40
CA LEU A 63 17.77 -15.96 -15.58
C LEU A 63 19.27 -15.82 -15.94
N GLN A 64 19.89 -14.69 -15.61
CA GLN A 64 21.30 -14.42 -15.96
C GLN A 64 22.30 -14.98 -14.95
N THR A 65 21.96 -14.95 -13.65
CA THR A 65 22.87 -15.37 -12.57
C THR A 65 22.48 -16.71 -11.95
N ASN A 66 21.32 -17.25 -12.36
CA ASN A 66 20.65 -18.42 -11.79
C ASN A 66 20.52 -18.36 -10.26
N ARG A 67 20.56 -17.14 -9.70
CA ARG A 67 20.44 -16.90 -8.27
C ARG A 67 18.98 -16.66 -7.95
N LEU A 68 18.56 -17.27 -6.86
CA LEU A 68 17.22 -17.15 -6.34
C LEU A 68 17.10 -15.89 -5.47
N HIS A 69 16.04 -15.14 -5.67
CA HIS A 69 15.73 -13.96 -4.86
C HIS A 69 14.23 -13.85 -4.61
N PHE A 70 13.88 -13.13 -3.56
CA PHE A 70 12.50 -12.75 -3.30
C PHE A 70 12.23 -11.35 -3.79
N GLN A 71 11.23 -11.23 -4.65
CA GLN A 71 10.64 -9.97 -5.03
C GLN A 71 9.42 -9.69 -4.17
N CYS A 72 9.50 -8.63 -3.37
CA CYS A 72 8.50 -8.30 -2.38
C CYS A 72 7.83 -6.97 -2.71
N TYR A 73 6.54 -6.88 -2.38
CA TYR A 73 5.79 -5.64 -2.34
C TYR A 73 5.05 -5.52 -1.01
N PHE A 74 5.18 -4.35 -0.38
CA PHE A 74 4.59 -4.05 0.91
C PHE A 74 3.75 -2.79 0.84
N TYR A 75 2.52 -2.88 1.33
CA TYR A 75 1.58 -1.78 1.46
C TYR A 75 1.14 -1.64 2.92
N PHE A 76 1.47 -0.51 3.53
CA PHE A 76 1.25 -0.24 4.95
C PHE A 76 0.02 0.66 5.18
N ASN A 77 -0.60 0.52 6.35
CA ASN A 77 -1.69 1.39 6.79
C ASN A 77 -1.23 2.85 6.95
N THR A 78 -0.02 3.03 7.50
CA THR A 78 0.62 4.31 7.76
C THR A 78 1.91 4.46 6.95
N SER A 79 2.40 5.70 6.81
CA SER A 79 3.64 5.96 6.08
C SER A 79 4.84 5.50 6.91
N VAL A 80 5.60 4.53 6.40
CA VAL A 80 6.78 3.96 7.03
C VAL A 80 8.03 4.64 6.47
N ARG A 81 9.03 4.92 7.31
CA ARG A 81 10.33 5.46 6.89
C ARG A 81 11.23 4.34 6.37
N PHE A 82 12.05 4.63 5.37
CA PHE A 82 13.01 3.66 4.82
C PHE A 82 13.85 2.98 5.91
N GLY A 83 14.42 3.75 6.86
CA GLY A 83 15.26 3.20 7.93
C GLY A 83 14.51 2.19 8.82
N THR A 84 13.23 2.44 9.08
CA THR A 84 12.37 1.50 9.84
C THR A 84 12.15 0.21 9.06
N LEU A 85 11.88 0.31 7.75
CA LEU A 85 11.70 -0.87 6.91
C LEU A 85 12.99 -1.67 6.74
N ARG A 86 14.14 -0.99 6.59
CA ARG A 86 15.46 -1.61 6.54
C ARG A 86 15.78 -2.41 7.81
N GLY A 87 15.40 -1.91 8.99
CA GLY A 87 15.57 -2.66 10.24
C GLY A 87 14.66 -3.88 10.40
N ARG A 88 13.58 -3.97 9.61
CA ARG A 88 12.68 -5.13 9.58
C ARG A 88 13.06 -6.17 8.54
N LEU A 89 13.96 -5.85 7.61
CA LEU A 89 14.36 -6.71 6.50
C LEU A 89 15.81 -7.22 6.68
N PRO A 90 16.19 -8.33 6.04
CA PRO A 90 17.54 -8.86 6.12
C PRO A 90 18.57 -7.87 5.58
N THR A 91 19.77 -7.89 6.18
CA THR A 91 20.90 -7.06 5.73
C THR A 91 21.23 -7.37 4.27
N GLY A 92 21.36 -6.33 3.44
CA GLY A 92 21.61 -6.49 1.99
C GLY A 92 20.35 -6.54 1.13
N SER A 93 19.15 -6.42 1.73
CA SER A 93 17.91 -6.24 0.96
C SER A 93 17.92 -4.89 0.23
N TYR A 94 17.55 -4.91 -1.05
CA TYR A 94 17.41 -3.70 -1.84
C TYR A 94 15.97 -3.19 -1.71
N ILE A 95 15.79 -1.99 -1.17
CA ILE A 95 14.48 -1.43 -0.84
C ILE A 95 14.28 -0.14 -1.64
N GLN A 96 13.10 0.05 -2.22
CA GLN A 96 12.73 1.28 -2.91
C GLN A 96 11.28 1.64 -2.63
N LEU A 97 10.92 2.93 -2.78
CA LEU A 97 9.51 3.30 -2.86
C LEU A 97 8.88 2.63 -4.07
N ALA A 98 7.70 2.05 -3.89
CA ALA A 98 6.99 1.41 -4.98
C ALA A 98 6.63 2.45 -6.05
N ARG A 99 6.92 2.12 -7.30
CA ARG A 99 6.46 2.85 -8.48
C ARG A 99 5.34 2.03 -9.13
N GLY A 100 4.31 2.70 -9.62
CA GLY A 100 3.15 2.04 -10.25
C GLY A 100 2.02 1.67 -9.28
N SER A 101 1.00 0.99 -9.80
CA SER A 101 -0.18 0.61 -9.02
C SER A 101 0.10 -0.61 -8.14
N ALA A 102 -0.66 -0.79 -7.07
CA ALA A 102 -0.53 -1.95 -6.20
C ALA A 102 -0.78 -3.27 -6.95
N TYR A 103 -1.67 -3.25 -7.96
CA TYR A 103 -1.96 -4.39 -8.82
C TYR A 103 -0.79 -4.73 -9.77
N GLN A 104 -0.11 -3.73 -10.35
CA GLN A 104 1.08 -3.96 -11.16
C GLN A 104 2.21 -4.60 -10.33
N ASN A 105 2.42 -4.11 -9.11
CA ASN A 105 3.42 -4.67 -8.21
C ASN A 105 3.06 -6.10 -7.77
N PHE A 106 1.77 -6.38 -7.54
CA PHE A 106 1.29 -7.73 -7.30
C PHE A 106 1.62 -8.68 -8.47
N LEU A 107 1.26 -8.30 -9.70
CA LEU A 107 1.56 -9.10 -10.89
C LEU A 107 3.06 -9.34 -11.06
N TYR A 108 3.88 -8.34 -10.73
CA TYR A 108 5.33 -8.44 -10.78
C TYR A 108 5.87 -9.47 -9.78
N CYS A 109 5.33 -9.49 -8.56
CA CYS A 109 5.74 -10.47 -7.55
C CYS A 109 5.16 -11.88 -7.84
N SER A 110 4.05 -11.99 -8.56
CA SER A 110 3.42 -13.27 -8.87
C SER A 110 3.91 -13.94 -10.16
N LYS A 111 5.03 -13.50 -10.74
CA LYS A 111 5.53 -13.99 -12.04
C LYS A 111 5.87 -15.48 -12.06
N GLU A 112 6.57 -15.95 -11.04
CA GLU A 112 7.00 -17.34 -10.94
C GLU A 112 6.20 -18.07 -9.85
N ARG A 113 6.46 -17.76 -8.58
CA ARG A 113 5.78 -18.40 -7.46
C ARG A 113 5.56 -17.43 -6.31
N ILE A 114 4.35 -17.43 -5.76
CA ILE A 114 4.04 -16.71 -4.52
C ILE A 114 4.42 -17.61 -3.35
N GLU A 115 5.31 -17.14 -2.48
CA GLU A 115 5.67 -17.85 -1.24
C GLU A 115 4.79 -17.38 -0.09
N TYR A 116 4.56 -16.06 0.01
CA TYR A 116 3.73 -15.49 1.07
C TYR A 116 2.84 -14.36 0.53
N GLU A 117 1.57 -14.38 0.93
CA GLU A 117 0.60 -13.31 0.69
C GLU A 117 -0.08 -12.98 2.03
N ILE A 118 -0.09 -11.71 2.40
CA ILE A 118 -0.57 -11.23 3.70
C ILE A 118 -1.57 -10.11 3.48
N GLY A 119 -2.69 -10.17 4.18
CA GLY A 119 -3.73 -9.14 4.15
C GLY A 119 -4.66 -9.23 2.94
N GLN A 120 -5.41 -8.16 2.70
CA GLN A 120 -6.41 -8.13 1.64
C GLN A 120 -5.84 -7.51 0.37
N ARG A 121 -5.95 -8.24 -0.74
CA ARG A 121 -5.47 -7.81 -2.05
C ARG A 121 -6.06 -6.45 -2.45
N PRO A 122 -5.23 -5.49 -2.89
CA PRO A 122 -5.71 -4.22 -3.38
C PRO A 122 -6.50 -4.43 -4.66
N GLU A 123 -7.72 -3.89 -4.72
CA GLU A 123 -8.56 -4.01 -5.91
C GLU A 123 -7.92 -3.35 -7.13
N PRO A 124 -8.22 -3.85 -8.34
CA PRO A 124 -7.83 -3.18 -9.57
C PRO A 124 -8.28 -1.72 -9.54
N GLN A 125 -7.39 -0.80 -9.91
CA GLN A 125 -7.69 0.64 -9.92
C GLN A 125 -8.98 0.97 -10.68
N GLN A 126 -9.27 0.25 -11.78
CA GLN A 126 -10.50 0.40 -12.56
C GLN A 126 -11.76 0.14 -11.71
N GLN A 127 -11.80 -0.96 -10.96
CA GLN A 127 -12.94 -1.28 -10.09
C GLN A 127 -13.14 -0.23 -8.98
N HIS A 128 -12.04 0.29 -8.43
CA HIS A 128 -12.11 1.39 -7.47
C HIS A 128 -12.72 2.66 -8.09
N PHE A 129 -12.30 3.04 -9.31
CA PHE A 129 -12.86 4.20 -10.00
C PHE A 129 -14.34 4.01 -10.35
N GLU A 130 -14.73 2.82 -10.81
CA GLU A 130 -16.13 2.48 -11.12
C GLU A 130 -17.03 2.55 -9.88
N ARG A 131 -16.60 1.97 -8.75
CA ARG A 131 -17.34 2.06 -7.49
C ARG A 131 -17.49 3.49 -7.01
N LYS A 132 -16.42 4.30 -7.12
CA LYS A 132 -16.47 5.72 -6.77
C LYS A 132 -17.45 6.48 -7.66
N ARG A 133 -17.43 6.25 -8.99
CA ARG A 133 -18.38 6.84 -9.95
C ARG A 133 -19.81 6.44 -9.65
N LYS A 134 -20.06 5.15 -9.39
CA LYS A 134 -21.39 4.63 -9.06
C LYS A 134 -21.94 5.26 -7.78
N THR A 135 -21.12 5.35 -6.73
CA THR A 135 -21.50 6.00 -5.46
C THR A 135 -21.81 7.48 -5.67
N GLN A 136 -21.01 8.18 -6.48
CA GLN A 136 -21.25 9.59 -6.80
C GLN A 136 -22.54 9.77 -7.60
N GLN A 137 -22.81 8.89 -8.56
CA GLN A 137 -24.05 8.89 -9.35
C GLN A 137 -25.28 8.64 -8.46
N GLN A 138 -25.22 7.66 -7.56
CA GLN A 138 -26.28 7.38 -6.59
C GLN A 138 -26.60 8.59 -5.72
N SER A 139 -25.56 9.27 -5.21
CA SER A 139 -25.71 10.53 -4.46
C SER A 139 -26.40 11.63 -5.29
N MET A 140 -26.01 11.78 -6.56
CA MET A 140 -26.59 12.79 -7.45
C MET A 140 -28.07 12.49 -7.77
N ASN A 141 -28.38 11.24 -8.10
CA ASN A 141 -29.76 10.81 -8.35
C ASN A 141 -30.65 10.99 -7.13
N LEU A 142 -30.14 10.65 -5.94
CA LEU A 142 -30.87 10.89 -4.69
C LEU A 142 -31.14 12.38 -4.43
N LYS A 143 -30.18 13.26 -4.71
CA LYS A 143 -30.39 14.72 -4.61
C LYS A 143 -31.45 15.22 -5.58
N LYS A 144 -31.41 14.78 -6.84
CA LYS A 144 -32.43 15.14 -7.83
C LYS A 144 -33.81 14.65 -7.42
N PHE A 145 -33.90 13.43 -6.89
CA PHE A 145 -35.15 12.87 -6.36
C PHE A 145 -35.69 13.71 -5.18
N LEU A 146 -34.84 14.10 -4.23
CA LEU A 146 -35.24 14.93 -3.10
C LEU A 146 -35.68 16.35 -3.51
N ASN A 147 -35.16 16.87 -4.62
CA ASN A 147 -35.54 18.16 -5.17
C ASN A 147 -36.79 18.10 -6.08
N ASN A 148 -37.43 16.92 -6.21
CA ASN A 148 -38.52 16.65 -7.17
C ASN A 148 -38.14 16.84 -8.65
N ASP A 149 -36.84 16.85 -8.98
CA ASP A 149 -36.33 16.92 -10.36
C ASP A 149 -36.21 15.53 -11.00
N PHE A 150 -36.65 14.47 -10.31
CA PHE A 150 -36.43 13.08 -10.70
C PHE A 150 -37.53 12.19 -10.14
N ILE A 151 -38.23 11.45 -11.00
CA ILE A 151 -39.39 10.65 -10.62
C ILE A 151 -38.92 9.34 -9.99
N LEU A 152 -39.69 8.80 -9.04
CA LEU A 152 -39.35 7.55 -8.36
C LEU A 152 -39.14 6.39 -9.34
N ASP A 153 -40.00 6.27 -10.34
CA ASP A 153 -39.94 5.18 -11.32
C ASP A 153 -38.66 5.26 -12.15
N GLU A 154 -38.26 6.46 -12.58
CA GLU A 154 -36.97 6.70 -13.24
C GLU A 154 -35.77 6.37 -12.34
N PHE A 155 -35.92 6.57 -11.02
CA PHE A 155 -34.87 6.23 -10.06
C PHE A 155 -34.77 4.73 -9.81
N VAL A 156 -35.91 4.05 -9.74
CA VAL A 156 -36.03 2.59 -9.66
C VAL A 156 -35.37 1.96 -10.88
N GLU A 157 -35.70 2.41 -12.09
CA GLU A 157 -35.06 1.92 -13.32
C GLU A 157 -33.53 2.06 -13.33
N GLN A 158 -32.98 3.15 -12.78
CA GLN A 158 -31.53 3.36 -12.75
C GLN A 158 -30.82 2.59 -11.63
N ASP A 159 -31.41 2.49 -10.43
CA ASP A 159 -30.78 1.77 -9.31
C ASP A 159 -31.80 1.18 -8.32
N ASN A 160 -32.56 0.20 -8.80
CA ASN A 160 -33.55 -0.58 -8.06
C ASN A 160 -33.10 -0.97 -6.64
N LEU A 161 -31.91 -1.58 -6.52
CA LEU A 161 -31.40 -2.06 -5.24
C LEU A 161 -31.10 -0.92 -4.26
N PHE A 162 -30.56 0.19 -4.76
CA PHE A 162 -30.31 1.37 -3.94
C PHE A 162 -31.61 2.00 -3.43
N VAL A 163 -32.61 2.14 -4.31
CA VAL A 163 -33.92 2.74 -3.99
C VAL A 163 -34.68 1.88 -2.98
N MET A 164 -34.77 0.57 -3.22
CA MET A 164 -35.42 -0.37 -2.29
C MET A 164 -34.80 -0.29 -0.88
N ARG A 165 -33.47 -0.24 -0.80
CA ARG A 165 -32.74 -0.25 0.47
C ARG A 165 -32.78 1.08 1.22
N ASN A 166 -32.75 2.22 0.52
CA ASN A 166 -32.53 3.53 1.15
C ASN A 166 -33.73 4.48 1.09
N VAL A 167 -34.58 4.35 0.06
CA VAL A 167 -35.69 5.27 -0.20
C VAL A 167 -37.02 4.63 0.23
N LEU A 168 -37.31 3.42 -0.23
CA LEU A 168 -38.58 2.74 0.06
C LEU A 168 -38.62 2.14 1.47
N ALA A 169 -37.49 1.71 2.02
CA ALA A 169 -37.38 1.32 3.43
C ALA A 169 -37.79 2.44 4.41
N ARG A 170 -37.76 3.71 3.99
CA ARG A 170 -38.20 4.87 4.79
C ARG A 170 -39.70 5.17 4.68
N ARG A 171 -40.42 4.60 3.71
CA ARG A 171 -41.89 4.79 3.57
C ARG A 171 -42.72 3.95 4.55
N ASN A 172 -42.13 2.92 5.17
CA ASN A 172 -42.78 2.13 6.23
C ASN A 172 -42.72 2.80 7.62
N LEU A 173 -42.26 4.05 7.73
CA LEU A 173 -42.37 4.87 8.95
C LEU A 173 -43.53 5.84 8.81
N HIS A 174 -44.75 5.32 8.70
CA HIS A 174 -45.96 6.08 9.00
C HIS A 174 -46.21 6.09 10.52
N ALA A 175 -45.18 6.48 11.28
CA ALA A 175 -45.31 6.87 12.68
C ALA A 175 -44.73 8.29 12.81
N PRO A 176 -45.42 9.22 13.46
CA PRO A 176 -44.98 10.61 13.55
C PRO A 176 -43.68 10.73 14.34
N CYS A 177 -42.79 11.56 13.79
CA CYS A 177 -41.41 11.94 14.16
C CYS A 177 -41.10 12.03 15.68
N PRO A 178 -39.82 11.88 16.07
CA PRO A 178 -39.02 13.10 16.22
C PRO A 178 -37.56 12.99 15.74
N ARG A 179 -37.11 14.07 15.06
CA ARG A 179 -35.73 14.55 14.88
C ARG A 179 -34.61 13.49 14.89
N VAL A 180 -34.20 13.05 13.71
CA VAL A 180 -32.92 12.34 13.54
C VAL A 180 -31.81 13.36 13.27
N THR A 181 -30.93 13.48 14.25
CA THR A 181 -29.65 14.18 14.23
C THR A 181 -28.83 13.73 13.01
N LEU A 182 -28.36 14.70 12.22
CA LEU A 182 -27.36 14.52 11.17
C LEU A 182 -26.11 13.82 11.74
N LEU A 183 -25.91 12.55 11.38
CA LEU A 183 -24.60 11.92 11.44
C LEU A 183 -23.74 12.54 10.33
N LYS A 184 -22.83 13.43 10.75
CA LYS A 184 -21.77 14.02 9.93
C LYS A 184 -20.91 12.90 9.33
N LEU A 185 -20.76 12.93 8.01
CA LEU A 185 -19.63 12.33 7.29
C LEU A 185 -18.41 13.25 7.40
#